data_AF-T2JP09-F1
#
_entry.id   AF-T2JP09-F1
#
_cell.length_a   1.000
_cell.length_b   1.000
_cell.length_c   1.000
_cell.angle_alpha   90.00
_cell.angle_beta   90.00
_cell.angle_gamma   90.00
#
_symmetry.space_group_name_H-M   'P 1'
#
loop_
_entity.id
_entity.type
_entity.pdbx_description
1 polymer ?
#
loop_
_entity_poly.entity_id
_entity_poly.type
_entity_poly.pdbx_seq_one_letter_code
_entity_poly.pdbx_strand_id
1 'polypeptide(L)'
;MTLNQATETLTAQLNLIKVEFREFCVDNFVLRQIDDIFVNAGFTLPKENFLSDGTRRGLVEAYYNHANWEIQETVQNFLKVIEYTLQLFKLEEDSKNYLRNLCIKNGFKIKDGKIIREDLIVRENLFDEQFPAGLPFGVPKPDFSITAKNGSQQLNFELQSGLGLLKGEVYPNFSWNSLQSLYHLTNSTDETLRTSLVEMNQTKYEKQFFRQYANILNMKYNNIPVLIPQAWIQWHSKSRKNLRSISSSHSHDIYRVDFVAFWNNKRFVIFS
;
A
#
# COMPACT_ATOMS: atom_id res chain seq x y z
N MET A 1 18.22 4.28 -13.25
CA MET A 1 16.95 4.16 -13.98
C MET A 1 16.08 5.32 -13.53
N THR A 2 15.72 6.22 -14.44
CA THR A 2 14.83 7.36 -14.12
C THR A 2 13.38 6.89 -14.00
N LEU A 3 12.53 7.65 -13.31
CA LEU A 3 11.11 7.29 -13.10
C LEU A 3 10.40 6.99 -14.43
N ASN A 4 10.70 7.79 -15.46
CA ASN A 4 10.10 7.65 -16.80
C ASN A 4 10.54 6.36 -17.51
N GLN A 5 11.80 5.95 -17.37
CA GLN A 5 12.31 4.69 -17.94
C GLN A 5 11.67 3.46 -17.26
N ALA A 6 11.39 3.55 -15.95
CA ALA A 6 10.73 2.49 -15.21
C ALA A 6 9.26 2.32 -15.63
N THR A 7 8.54 3.43 -15.83
CA THR A 7 7.14 3.40 -16.31
C THR A 7 7.01 2.89 -17.74
N GLU A 8 7.90 3.30 -18.66
CA GLU A 8 7.88 2.83 -20.05
C GLU A 8 8.16 1.33 -20.16
N THR A 9 9.11 0.83 -19.37
CA THR A 9 9.43 -0.60 -19.31
C THR A 9 8.26 -1.43 -18.77
N LEU A 10 7.57 -0.92 -17.74
CA LEU A 10 6.41 -1.58 -17.15
C LEU A 10 5.23 -1.67 -18.14
N THR A 11 4.95 -0.59 -18.86
CA THR A 11 3.89 -0.55 -19.88
C THR A 11 4.16 -1.55 -21.00
N ALA A 12 5.41 -1.65 -21.46
CA ALA A 12 5.80 -2.63 -22.48
C ALA A 12 5.64 -4.08 -21.99
N GLN A 13 6.11 -4.39 -20.77
CA GLN A 13 5.94 -5.70 -20.16
C GLN A 13 4.47 -6.08 -19.99
N LEU A 14 3.64 -5.12 -19.53
CA LEU A 14 2.20 -5.32 -19.32
C LEU A 14 1.47 -5.61 -20.64
N ASN A 15 1.81 -4.89 -21.71
CA ASN A 15 1.20 -5.12 -23.02
C ASN A 15 1.55 -6.52 -23.56
N LEU A 16 2.80 -6.96 -23.39
CA LEU A 16 3.22 -8.28 -23.88
C LEU A 16 2.51 -9.40 -23.12
N ILE A 17 2.44 -9.32 -21.79
CA ILE A 17 1.75 -10.34 -21.00
C ILE A 17 0.23 -10.36 -21.26
N LYS A 18 -0.41 -9.22 -21.55
CA LYS A 18 -1.84 -9.18 -21.91
C LYS A 18 -2.12 -9.95 -23.19
N VAL A 19 -1.30 -9.76 -24.23
CA VAL A 19 -1.46 -10.48 -25.50
C VAL A 19 -1.34 -11.98 -25.29
N GLU A 20 -0.29 -12.40 -24.60
CA GLU A 20 -0.03 -13.80 -24.33
C GLU A 20 -1.09 -14.45 -23.43
N PHE A 21 -1.53 -13.74 -22.39
CA PHE A 21 -2.57 -14.23 -21.48
C PHE A 21 -3.92 -14.37 -22.18
N ARG A 22 -4.23 -13.50 -23.15
CA ARG A 22 -5.43 -13.65 -23.98
C ARG A 22 -5.41 -14.97 -24.74
N GLU A 23 -4.31 -15.29 -25.43
CA GLU A 23 -4.21 -16.56 -26.16
C GLU A 23 -4.25 -17.75 -25.20
N PHE A 24 -3.58 -17.65 -24.04
CA PHE A 24 -3.67 -18.66 -22.99
C PHE A 24 -5.13 -18.95 -22.57
N CYS A 25 -5.94 -17.90 -22.36
CA CYS A 25 -7.36 -18.04 -22.03
C CYS A 25 -8.16 -18.70 -23.16
N VAL A 26 -7.85 -18.36 -24.41
CA VAL A 26 -8.50 -18.96 -25.58
C VAL A 26 -8.23 -20.46 -25.64
N ASP A 27 -7.03 -20.92 -25.28
CA ASP A 27 -6.71 -22.34 -25.37
C ASP A 27 -7.22 -23.15 -24.17
N ASN A 28 -7.24 -22.56 -22.97
CA ASN A 28 -7.40 -23.30 -21.72
C ASN A 28 -8.78 -23.16 -21.05
N PHE A 29 -9.59 -22.15 -21.41
CA PHE A 29 -10.83 -21.85 -20.69
C PHE A 29 -12.05 -21.81 -21.59
N VAL A 30 -13.23 -21.98 -20.99
CA VAL A 30 -14.52 -21.62 -21.59
C VAL A 30 -14.94 -20.21 -21.19
N LEU A 31 -15.85 -19.59 -21.94
CA LEU A 31 -16.32 -18.21 -21.71
C LEU A 31 -16.68 -17.92 -20.25
N ARG A 32 -17.42 -18.82 -19.60
CA ARG A 32 -17.82 -18.67 -18.20
C ARG A 32 -16.64 -18.62 -17.25
N GLN A 33 -15.61 -19.45 -17.46
CA GLN A 33 -14.42 -19.44 -16.61
C GLN A 33 -13.63 -18.16 -16.79
N ILE A 34 -13.50 -17.68 -18.03
CA ILE A 34 -12.85 -16.39 -18.33
C ILE A 34 -13.59 -15.29 -17.56
N ASP A 35 -14.91 -15.25 -17.68
CA ASP A 35 -15.72 -14.26 -16.98
C ASP A 35 -15.55 -14.31 -15.45
N ASP A 36 -15.70 -15.51 -14.86
CA ASP A 36 -15.57 -15.72 -13.42
C ASP A 36 -14.19 -15.25 -12.91
N ILE A 37 -13.10 -15.50 -13.64
CA ILE A 37 -11.76 -15.08 -13.23
C ILE A 37 -11.65 -13.54 -13.22
N PHE A 38 -12.13 -12.87 -14.27
CA PHE A 38 -12.05 -11.41 -14.38
C PHE A 38 -12.94 -10.69 -13.37
N VAL A 39 -14.19 -11.14 -13.19
CA VAL A 39 -15.12 -10.57 -12.21
C VAL A 39 -14.59 -10.74 -10.78
N ASN A 40 -14.10 -11.93 -10.42
CA ASN A 40 -13.54 -12.17 -9.09
C ASN A 40 -12.30 -11.31 -8.83
N ALA A 41 -11.58 -10.91 -9.88
CA ALA A 41 -10.43 -10.03 -9.78
C ALA A 41 -10.78 -8.54 -9.70
N GLY A 42 -12.07 -8.19 -9.80
CA GLY A 42 -12.57 -6.82 -9.66
C GLY A 42 -12.80 -6.08 -10.98
N PHE A 43 -12.78 -6.78 -12.13
CA PHE A 43 -13.21 -6.17 -13.38
C PHE A 43 -14.73 -6.11 -13.46
N THR A 44 -15.22 -5.08 -14.13
CA THR A 44 -16.62 -4.94 -14.52
C THR A 44 -16.72 -4.93 -16.03
N LEU A 45 -17.78 -5.53 -16.57
CA LEU A 45 -18.10 -5.46 -17.99
C LEU A 45 -19.62 -5.30 -18.12
N PRO A 46 -20.12 -4.26 -18.83
CA PRO A 46 -21.54 -4.12 -19.08
C PRO A 46 -22.09 -5.37 -19.79
N LYS A 47 -23.29 -5.83 -19.40
CA LYS A 47 -23.92 -7.04 -19.98
C LYS A 47 -24.05 -6.99 -21.50
N GLU A 48 -24.18 -5.79 -22.06
CA GLU A 48 -24.27 -5.54 -23.50
C GLU A 48 -22.94 -5.85 -24.23
N ASN A 49 -21.81 -5.69 -23.55
CA ASN A 49 -20.47 -5.98 -24.09
C ASN A 49 -20.06 -7.46 -23.93
N PHE A 50 -20.82 -8.23 -23.15
CA PHE A 50 -20.60 -9.67 -22.95
C PHE A 50 -20.81 -10.49 -24.22
N LEU A 51 -21.56 -9.93 -25.18
CA LEU A 51 -22.07 -10.61 -26.36
C LEU A 51 -21.47 -10.09 -27.67
N SER A 52 -20.45 -9.21 -27.63
CA SER A 52 -20.04 -8.45 -28.83
C SER A 52 -19.45 -9.33 -29.94
N ASP A 53 -18.95 -10.53 -29.65
CA ASP A 53 -18.57 -11.52 -30.67
C ASP A 53 -18.84 -13.01 -30.29
N GLY A 54 -19.19 -13.30 -29.03
CA GLY A 54 -19.42 -14.65 -28.52
C GLY A 54 -18.16 -15.54 -28.48
N THR A 55 -16.97 -15.00 -28.72
CA THR A 55 -15.71 -15.76 -28.75
C THR A 55 -14.90 -15.56 -27.48
N ARG A 56 -14.06 -16.56 -27.15
CA ARG A 56 -13.16 -16.49 -25.99
C ARG A 56 -12.17 -15.33 -26.10
N ARG A 57 -11.71 -15.05 -27.32
CA ARG A 57 -10.79 -13.96 -27.60
C ARG A 57 -11.48 -12.61 -27.38
N GLY A 58 -12.67 -12.43 -27.95
CA GLY A 58 -13.41 -11.18 -27.83
C GLY A 58 -13.87 -10.88 -26.42
N LEU A 59 -14.21 -11.89 -25.61
CA LEU A 59 -14.53 -11.65 -24.19
C LEU A 59 -13.35 -11.06 -23.43
N VAL A 60 -12.14 -11.60 -23.61
CA VAL A 60 -10.94 -11.05 -22.98
C VAL A 60 -10.63 -9.65 -23.51
N GLU A 61 -10.79 -9.42 -24.81
CA GLU A 61 -10.60 -8.09 -25.40
C GLU A 61 -11.63 -7.07 -24.93
N ALA A 62 -12.88 -7.48 -24.70
CA ALA A 62 -13.92 -6.63 -24.13
C ALA A 62 -13.51 -6.17 -22.72
N TYR A 63 -13.00 -7.08 -21.88
CA TYR A 63 -12.41 -6.72 -20.58
C TYR A 63 -11.24 -5.75 -20.72
N TYR A 64 -10.33 -6.01 -21.65
CA TYR A 64 -9.17 -5.14 -21.86
C TYR A 64 -9.53 -3.76 -22.38
N ASN A 65 -10.51 -3.64 -23.25
CA ASN A 65 -10.92 -2.37 -23.86
C ASN A 65 -11.77 -1.54 -22.89
N HIS A 66 -12.53 -2.18 -22.00
CA HIS A 66 -13.32 -1.48 -20.98
C HIS A 66 -12.46 -0.97 -19.81
N ALA A 67 -11.32 -1.61 -19.55
CA ALA A 67 -10.46 -1.30 -18.42
C ALA A 67 -9.59 -0.05 -18.66
N ASN A 68 -9.45 0.80 -17.64
CA ASN A 68 -8.52 1.92 -17.68
C ASN A 68 -7.14 1.50 -17.16
N TRP A 69 -6.21 1.22 -18.08
CA TRP A 69 -4.85 0.75 -17.79
C TRP A 69 -3.89 1.81 -17.26
N GLU A 70 -4.28 3.09 -17.28
CA GLU A 70 -3.50 4.17 -16.65
C GLU A 70 -3.64 4.15 -15.11
N ILE A 71 -4.69 3.48 -14.60
CA ILE A 71 -4.94 3.34 -13.17
C ILE A 71 -4.19 2.12 -12.63
N GLN A 72 -3.39 2.32 -11.58
CA GLN A 72 -2.61 1.26 -10.94
C GLN A 72 -3.50 0.11 -10.44
N GLU A 73 -4.69 0.40 -9.89
CA GLU A 73 -5.64 -0.61 -9.44
C GLU A 73 -6.06 -1.58 -10.57
N THR A 74 -6.27 -1.09 -11.78
CA THR A 74 -6.60 -1.93 -12.95
C THR A 74 -5.48 -2.92 -13.26
N VAL A 75 -4.23 -2.45 -13.24
CA VAL A 75 -3.05 -3.31 -13.46
C VAL A 75 -3.00 -4.40 -12.40
N GLN A 76 -3.37 -4.10 -11.17
CA GLN A 76 -3.32 -5.00 -10.02
C GLN A 76 -4.41 -6.05 -10.07
N ASN A 77 -5.62 -5.64 -10.44
CA ASN A 77 -6.71 -6.54 -10.72
C ASN A 77 -6.30 -7.50 -11.84
N PHE A 78 -5.61 -7.02 -12.89
CA PHE A 78 -5.08 -7.91 -13.92
C PHE A 78 -4.04 -8.91 -13.39
N LEU A 79 -3.18 -8.53 -12.44
CA LEU A 79 -2.28 -9.50 -11.81
C LEU A 79 -3.05 -10.56 -11.02
N LYS A 80 -4.10 -10.17 -10.28
CA LYS A 80 -4.98 -11.11 -9.58
C LYS A 80 -5.65 -12.10 -10.54
N VAL A 81 -6.04 -11.67 -11.75
CA VAL A 81 -6.55 -12.57 -12.80
C VAL A 81 -5.54 -13.71 -13.06
N ILE A 82 -4.26 -13.38 -13.20
CA ILE A 82 -3.20 -14.38 -13.42
C ILE A 82 -3.02 -15.27 -12.18
N GLU A 83 -3.02 -14.69 -10.97
CA GLU A 83 -2.89 -15.45 -9.72
C GLU A 83 -4.04 -16.45 -9.52
N TYR A 84 -5.29 -16.01 -9.72
CA TYR A 84 -6.46 -16.88 -9.66
C TYR A 84 -6.36 -17.99 -10.68
N THR A 85 -5.91 -17.67 -11.90
CA THR A 85 -5.67 -18.66 -12.95
C THR A 85 -4.67 -19.73 -12.52
N LEU A 86 -3.55 -19.34 -11.90
CA LEU A 86 -2.54 -20.27 -11.37
C LEU A 86 -3.05 -21.13 -10.21
N GLN A 87 -4.07 -20.67 -9.49
CA GLN A 87 -4.69 -21.36 -8.35
C GLN A 87 -5.87 -22.25 -8.76
N LEU A 88 -6.31 -22.23 -10.03
CA LEU A 88 -7.40 -23.08 -10.49
C LEU A 88 -7.03 -24.56 -10.38
N PHE A 89 -7.82 -25.29 -9.58
CA PHE A 89 -7.62 -26.72 -9.37
C PHE A 89 -7.70 -27.53 -10.67
N LYS A 90 -8.63 -27.17 -11.57
CA LYS A 90 -8.91 -27.91 -12.80
C LYS A 90 -7.97 -27.61 -13.98
N LEU A 91 -7.04 -26.66 -13.82
CA LEU A 91 -6.06 -26.33 -14.86
C LEU A 91 -4.86 -27.27 -14.73
N GLU A 92 -4.46 -27.87 -15.86
CA GLU A 92 -3.32 -28.78 -15.92
C GLU A 92 -2.01 -28.10 -15.49
N GLU A 93 -1.13 -28.88 -14.86
CA GLU A 93 0.11 -28.33 -14.29
C GLU A 93 1.07 -27.83 -15.38
N ASP A 94 1.04 -28.42 -16.57
CA ASP A 94 1.83 -27.95 -17.72
C ASP A 94 1.37 -26.58 -18.20
N SER A 95 0.07 -26.34 -18.28
CA SER A 95 -0.50 -25.01 -18.58
C SER A 95 -0.15 -24.00 -17.48
N LYS A 96 -0.17 -24.39 -16.20
CA LYS A 96 0.29 -23.54 -15.10
C LYS A 96 1.78 -23.21 -15.22
N ASN A 97 2.62 -24.20 -15.53
CA ASN A 97 4.05 -24.01 -15.73
C ASN A 97 4.34 -23.10 -16.93
N TYR A 98 3.60 -23.24 -18.02
CA TYR A 98 3.66 -22.34 -19.16
C TYR A 98 3.38 -20.89 -18.73
N LEU A 99 2.27 -20.66 -18.04
CA LEU A 99 1.89 -19.33 -17.56
C LEU A 99 2.91 -18.76 -16.56
N ARG A 100 3.44 -19.57 -15.63
CA ARG A 100 4.52 -19.14 -14.72
C ARG A 100 5.76 -18.71 -15.48
N ASN A 101 6.22 -19.52 -16.43
CA ASN A 101 7.39 -19.22 -17.25
C ASN A 101 7.18 -17.95 -18.08
N LEU A 102 5.96 -17.72 -18.56
CA LEU A 102 5.59 -16.52 -19.28
C LEU A 102 5.74 -15.26 -18.43
N CYS A 103 5.22 -15.29 -17.20
CA CYS A 103 5.40 -14.20 -16.25
C CYS A 103 6.88 -13.97 -15.91
N ILE A 104 7.64 -15.04 -15.65
CA ILE A 104 9.08 -14.95 -15.32
C ILE A 104 9.87 -14.32 -16.46
N LYS A 105 9.63 -14.75 -17.71
CA LYS A 105 10.28 -14.15 -18.90
C LYS A 105 9.97 -12.66 -19.05
N ASN A 106 8.81 -12.22 -18.59
CA ASN A 106 8.39 -10.82 -18.61
C ASN A 106 8.81 -10.02 -17.35
N GLY A 107 9.70 -10.57 -16.53
CA GLY A 107 10.30 -9.86 -15.38
C GLY A 107 9.49 -9.93 -14.09
N PHE A 108 8.45 -10.75 -14.02
CA PHE A 108 7.67 -10.97 -12.81
C PHE A 108 8.29 -12.08 -11.96
N LYS A 109 8.31 -11.92 -10.64
CA LYS A 109 8.65 -13.02 -9.72
C LYS A 109 7.36 -13.74 -9.33
N ILE A 110 7.37 -15.07 -9.25
CA ILE A 110 6.21 -15.85 -8.78
C ILE A 110 6.63 -16.73 -7.61
N LYS A 111 5.81 -16.78 -6.56
CA LYS A 111 5.96 -17.70 -5.44
C LYS A 111 4.59 -18.22 -5.02
N ASP A 112 4.45 -19.53 -4.88
CA ASP A 112 3.22 -20.19 -4.43
C ASP A 112 1.96 -19.77 -5.24
N GLY A 113 2.12 -19.58 -6.56
CA GLY A 113 1.03 -19.14 -7.44
C GLY A 113 0.64 -17.66 -7.32
N LYS A 114 1.41 -16.87 -6.56
CA LYS A 114 1.24 -15.41 -6.42
C LYS A 114 2.36 -14.67 -7.13
N ILE A 115 2.01 -13.56 -7.77
CA ILE A 115 2.95 -12.68 -8.43
C ILE A 115 3.55 -11.75 -7.37
N ILE A 116 4.84 -11.91 -7.12
CA ILE A 116 5.62 -10.99 -6.28
C ILE A 116 6.11 -9.86 -7.18
N ARG A 117 5.46 -8.72 -7.09
CA ARG A 117 5.93 -7.45 -7.66
C ARG A 117 6.27 -6.50 -6.52
N GLU A 118 7.55 -6.30 -6.23
CA GLU A 118 7.99 -5.32 -5.22
C GLU A 118 7.60 -3.88 -5.60
N ASP A 119 7.38 -3.62 -6.90
CA ASP A 119 6.97 -2.38 -7.54
C ASP A 119 5.44 -2.20 -7.69
N LEU A 120 4.71 -3.31 -7.81
CA LEU A 120 3.26 -3.39 -7.98
C LEU A 120 2.62 -4.22 -6.85
N ILE A 121 3.00 -4.01 -5.60
CA ILE A 121 2.05 -4.22 -4.51
C ILE A 121 1.12 -3.00 -4.58
N VAL A 122 -0.19 -3.16 -4.81
CA VAL A 122 -1.15 -2.20 -4.22
C VAL A 122 -0.70 -2.18 -2.78
N ARG A 123 -0.01 -1.13 -2.36
CA ARG A 123 0.15 -0.95 -0.93
C ARG A 123 -1.30 -0.79 -0.50
N GLU A 124 -1.89 -1.84 0.08
CA GLU A 124 -2.78 -1.64 1.22
C GLU A 124 -2.17 -0.45 1.92
N ASN A 125 -2.91 0.66 1.90
CA ASN A 125 -2.39 1.98 2.20
C ASN A 125 -1.34 1.81 3.30
N LEU A 126 -0.06 2.03 3.01
CA LEU A 126 1.03 1.57 3.90
C LEU A 126 0.84 2.16 5.30
N PHE A 127 0.14 3.29 5.35
CA PHE A 127 -0.35 3.88 6.57
C PHE A 127 -1.47 3.09 7.26
N ASP A 128 -2.49 2.60 6.57
CA ASP A 128 -3.56 1.78 7.18
C ASP A 128 -3.03 0.40 7.64
N GLU A 129 -2.06 -0.20 6.95
CA GLU A 129 -1.33 -1.36 7.50
C GLU A 129 -0.61 -1.00 8.81
N GLN A 130 0.00 0.20 8.84
CA GLN A 130 0.78 0.69 9.98
C GLN A 130 -0.05 1.20 11.15
N PHE A 131 -1.21 1.73 10.85
CA PHE A 131 -2.09 2.39 11.78
C PHE A 131 -3.50 1.91 11.45
N PRO A 132 -3.81 0.63 11.70
CA PRO A 132 -5.11 0.06 11.35
C PRO A 132 -6.27 0.76 12.06
N ALA A 133 -6.01 1.37 13.22
CA ALA A 133 -6.96 2.18 13.96
C ALA A 133 -6.81 3.69 13.69
N GLY A 134 -5.87 4.10 12.83
CA GLY A 134 -5.46 5.49 12.58
C GLY A 134 -4.31 5.96 13.49
N LEU A 135 -3.64 7.05 13.09
CA LEU A 135 -2.59 7.70 13.88
C LEU A 135 -3.22 8.83 14.71
N PRO A 136 -3.26 8.73 16.05
CA PRO A 136 -3.74 9.81 16.86
C PRO A 136 -2.78 11.01 16.81
N PHE A 137 -3.33 12.21 16.97
CA PHE A 137 -2.60 13.47 16.86
C PHE A 137 -3.07 14.45 17.93
N GLY A 138 -2.12 15.06 18.63
CA GLY A 138 -2.33 16.14 19.58
C GLY A 138 -1.34 16.09 20.73
N VAL A 139 -1.50 17.01 21.69
CA VAL A 139 -0.60 17.12 22.85
C VAL A 139 -0.80 15.98 23.87
N PRO A 140 -2.04 15.64 24.28
CA PRO A 140 -2.24 14.54 25.23
C PRO A 140 -2.03 13.19 24.54
N LYS A 141 -1.22 12.30 25.10
CA LYS A 141 -1.10 10.95 24.55
C LYS A 141 -2.41 10.18 24.84
N PRO A 142 -3.01 9.49 23.85
CA PRO A 142 -4.22 8.72 24.09
C PRO A 142 -3.96 7.53 25.01
N ASP A 143 -4.97 7.17 25.80
CA ASP A 143 -4.99 5.92 26.53
C ASP A 143 -5.36 4.79 25.56
N PHE A 144 -4.60 3.69 25.60
CA PHE A 144 -4.83 2.54 24.74
C PHE A 144 -5.11 1.29 25.57
N SER A 145 -6.11 0.52 25.15
CA SER A 145 -6.35 -0.81 25.66
C SER A 145 -6.24 -1.82 24.51
N ILE A 146 -5.47 -2.89 24.75
CA ILE A 146 -5.36 -4.02 23.83
C ILE A 146 -6.32 -5.08 24.35
N THR A 147 -7.42 -5.29 23.65
CA THR A 147 -8.38 -6.35 23.99
C THR A 147 -8.14 -7.55 23.08
N ALA A 148 -7.88 -8.72 23.68
CA ALA A 148 -7.76 -9.96 22.92
C ALA A 148 -9.16 -10.59 22.77
N LYS A 149 -9.63 -10.80 21.54
CA LYS A 149 -10.91 -11.46 21.27
C LYS A 149 -10.70 -12.50 20.17
N ASN A 150 -11.04 -13.76 20.44
CA ASN A 150 -10.99 -14.88 19.47
C ASN A 150 -9.67 -15.00 18.67
N GLY A 151 -8.52 -14.87 19.35
CA GLY A 151 -7.21 -15.01 18.69
C GLY A 151 -6.75 -13.81 17.87
N SER A 152 -7.54 -12.72 17.81
CA SER A 152 -7.11 -11.43 17.26
C SER A 152 -6.95 -10.39 18.38
N GLN A 153 -5.98 -9.48 18.21
CA GLN A 153 -5.81 -8.31 19.08
C GLN A 153 -6.60 -7.15 18.48
N GLN A 154 -7.52 -6.58 19.24
CA GLN A 154 -8.22 -5.34 18.89
C GLN A 154 -7.64 -4.19 19.72
N LEU A 155 -7.10 -3.21 19.02
CA LEU A 155 -6.59 -1.96 19.58
C LEU A 155 -7.75 -0.98 19.73
N ASN A 156 -8.05 -0.58 20.96
CA ASN A 156 -9.04 0.43 21.25
C ASN A 156 -8.33 1.67 21.82
N PHE A 157 -8.60 2.82 21.21
CA PHE A 157 -8.16 4.12 21.71
C PHE A 157 -9.32 4.80 22.45
N GLU A 158 -9.04 5.35 23.62
CA GLU A 158 -9.90 6.37 24.21
C GLU A 158 -9.36 7.74 23.79
N LEU A 159 -10.02 8.37 22.82
CA LEU A 159 -9.67 9.72 22.40
C LEU A 159 -10.06 10.71 23.50
N GLN A 160 -9.05 11.35 24.10
CA GLN A 160 -9.24 12.46 25.01
C GLN A 160 -9.60 13.75 24.23
N SER A 161 -10.24 14.70 24.91
CA SER A 161 -10.59 15.99 24.31
C SER A 161 -9.33 16.73 23.82
N GLY A 162 -9.36 17.26 22.59
CA GLY A 162 -8.21 17.89 21.93
C GLY A 162 -7.37 16.95 21.06
N LEU A 163 -7.83 15.72 20.81
CA LEU A 163 -7.20 14.76 19.90
C LEU A 163 -7.92 14.61 18.56
N GLY A 164 -7.11 14.54 17.50
CA GLY A 164 -7.51 14.12 16.16
C GLY A 164 -7.02 12.71 15.84
N LEU A 165 -7.57 12.12 14.78
CA LEU A 165 -7.20 10.79 14.30
C LEU A 165 -7.02 10.82 12.78
N LEU A 166 -5.80 10.54 12.32
CA LEU A 166 -5.44 10.51 10.90
C LEU A 166 -5.70 9.11 10.32
N LYS A 167 -6.37 9.02 9.17
CA LYS A 167 -6.71 7.78 8.44
C LYS A 167 -6.64 7.99 6.93
N GLY A 168 -6.28 6.96 6.16
CA GLY A 168 -6.60 6.89 4.72
C GLY A 168 -5.89 7.85 3.75
N GLU A 169 -5.57 9.08 4.16
CA GLU A 169 -5.22 10.20 3.26
C GLU A 169 -3.77 10.67 3.37
N VAL A 170 -2.96 9.99 4.17
CA VAL A 170 -1.57 10.40 4.46
C VAL A 170 -0.53 9.67 3.60
N TYR A 171 -0.91 8.59 2.94
CA TYR A 171 -0.07 7.90 1.96
C TYR A 171 -0.53 8.27 0.55
N PRO A 172 0.36 8.46 -0.43
CA PRO A 172 1.81 8.25 -0.40
C PRO A 172 2.66 9.43 0.06
N ASN A 173 2.04 10.60 0.26
CA ASN A 173 2.72 11.83 0.65
C ASN A 173 2.04 12.41 1.88
N PHE A 174 2.72 12.39 3.02
CA PHE A 174 2.25 13.07 4.22
C PHE A 174 3.03 14.37 4.38
N SER A 175 2.46 15.43 3.83
CA SER A 175 3.10 16.74 3.77
C SER A 175 2.55 17.69 4.83
N TRP A 176 3.27 18.79 5.08
CA TRP A 176 2.80 19.84 5.98
C TRP A 176 1.45 20.42 5.54
N ASN A 177 1.30 20.70 4.24
CA ASN A 177 0.05 21.21 3.69
C ASN A 177 -1.08 20.17 3.79
N SER A 178 -0.77 18.89 3.62
CA SER A 178 -1.73 17.80 3.81
C SER A 178 -2.25 17.79 5.25
N LEU A 179 -1.34 17.91 6.22
CA LEU A 179 -1.70 17.94 7.64
C LEU A 179 -2.55 19.16 8.01
N GLN A 180 -2.20 20.35 7.52
CA GLN A 180 -3.01 21.57 7.73
C GLN A 180 -4.42 21.42 7.13
N SER A 181 -4.50 20.86 5.91
CA SER A 181 -5.77 20.65 5.20
C SER A 181 -6.68 19.68 5.93
N LEU A 182 -6.12 18.58 6.47
CA LEU A 182 -6.84 17.56 7.24
C LEU A 182 -7.53 18.12 8.49
N TYR A 183 -6.98 19.19 9.06
CA TYR A 183 -7.53 19.84 10.25
C TYR A 183 -8.27 21.15 9.95
N HIS A 184 -8.47 21.48 8.67
CA HIS A 184 -9.09 22.73 8.23
C HIS A 184 -8.46 23.97 8.87
N LEU A 185 -7.13 23.95 9.06
CA LEU A 185 -6.41 24.98 9.78
C LEU A 185 -6.06 26.16 8.86
N THR A 186 -6.03 27.35 9.44
CA THR A 186 -5.56 28.58 8.80
C THR A 186 -4.14 28.91 9.27
N ASN A 187 -3.49 29.90 8.64
CA ASN A 187 -2.15 30.35 9.01
C ASN A 187 -2.02 30.85 10.48
N SER A 188 -3.11 31.29 11.12
CA SER A 188 -3.07 31.73 12.54
C SER A 188 -3.06 30.55 13.51
N THR A 189 -3.61 29.40 13.12
CA THR A 189 -3.61 28.15 13.91
C THR A 189 -2.37 27.27 13.69
N ASP A 190 -1.49 27.71 12.79
CA ASP A 190 -0.24 27.04 12.39
C ASP A 190 0.75 26.85 13.55
N GLU A 191 0.86 27.85 14.43
CA GLU A 191 1.77 27.79 15.58
C GLU A 191 1.36 26.71 16.59
N THR A 192 0.06 26.58 16.85
CA THR A 192 -0.49 25.53 17.72
C THR A 192 -0.22 24.15 17.14
N LEU A 193 -0.38 23.97 15.82
CA LEU A 193 -0.10 22.71 15.13
C LEU A 193 1.40 22.35 15.19
N ARG A 194 2.30 23.30 14.90
CA ARG A 194 3.75 23.09 14.98
C ARG A 194 4.20 22.78 16.41
N THR A 195 3.65 23.49 17.39
CA THR A 195 3.93 23.23 18.81
C THR A 195 3.46 21.83 19.20
N SER A 196 2.27 21.42 18.77
CA SER A 196 1.75 20.07 19.03
C SER A 196 2.67 18.99 18.46
N LEU A 197 3.14 19.13 17.22
CA LEU A 197 4.10 18.19 16.63
C LEU A 197 5.43 18.09 17.39
N VAL A 198 5.93 19.21 17.91
CA VAL A 198 7.13 19.20 18.75
C VAL A 198 6.83 18.47 20.07
N GLU A 199 5.70 18.77 20.71
CA GLU A 199 5.33 18.15 22.00
C GLU A 199 4.94 16.68 21.88
N MET A 200 4.57 16.20 20.70
CA MET A 200 4.38 14.78 20.40
C MET A 200 5.68 13.96 20.55
N ASN A 201 6.85 14.58 20.56
CA ASN A 201 8.13 13.89 20.75
C ASN A 201 8.39 13.58 22.23
N GLN A 202 9.03 12.45 22.51
CA GLN A 202 9.31 12.00 23.88
C GLN A 202 10.57 12.64 24.46
N THR A 203 11.66 12.66 23.70
CA THR A 203 12.96 13.07 24.22
C THR A 203 13.32 14.50 23.87
N LYS A 204 14.18 15.12 24.68
CA LYS A 204 14.72 16.47 24.40
C LYS A 204 15.47 16.51 23.05
N TYR A 205 16.15 15.41 22.70
CA TYR A 205 16.85 15.25 21.43
C TYR A 205 15.88 15.24 20.24
N GLU A 206 14.82 14.42 20.27
CA GLU A 206 13.79 14.40 19.23
C GLU A 206 13.14 15.77 19.06
N LYS A 207 12.80 16.45 20.16
CA LYS A 207 12.25 17.82 20.12
C LYS A 207 13.21 18.80 19.44
N GLN A 208 14.51 18.70 19.75
CA GLN A 208 15.53 19.56 19.13
C GLN A 208 15.72 19.23 17.65
N PHE A 209 15.78 17.95 17.29
CA PHE A 209 15.88 17.50 15.91
C PHE A 209 14.69 17.99 15.09
N PHE A 210 13.47 17.81 15.58
CA PHE A 210 12.27 18.28 14.89
C PHE A 210 12.29 19.79 14.65
N ARG A 211 12.68 20.58 15.67
CA ARG A 211 12.81 22.04 15.53
C ARG A 211 13.85 22.42 14.48
N GLN A 212 15.00 21.76 14.46
CA GLN A 212 16.03 22.00 13.45
C GLN A 212 15.54 21.64 12.05
N TYR A 213 14.92 20.47 11.89
CA TYR A 213 14.30 20.04 10.64
C TYR A 213 13.29 21.06 10.11
N ALA A 214 12.35 21.49 10.96
CA ALA A 214 11.33 22.46 10.60
C ALA A 214 11.91 23.83 10.23
N ASN A 215 12.97 24.26 10.92
CA ASN A 215 13.63 25.55 10.65
C ASN A 215 14.46 25.50 9.37
N ILE A 216 15.32 24.48 9.20
CA ILE A 216 16.21 24.34 8.04
C ILE A 216 15.41 24.26 6.74
N LEU A 217 14.32 23.49 6.75
CA LEU A 217 13.48 23.31 5.57
C LEU A 217 12.37 24.35 5.45
N ASN A 218 12.32 25.32 6.37
CA ASN A 218 11.33 26.38 6.42
C ASN A 218 9.88 25.87 6.29
N MET A 219 9.53 24.90 7.15
CA MET A 219 8.25 24.15 7.14
C MET A 219 7.02 25.05 7.03
N LYS A 220 7.07 26.26 7.59
CA LYS A 220 5.97 27.23 7.56
C LYS A 220 5.57 27.64 6.14
N TYR A 221 6.51 27.66 5.20
CA TYR A 221 6.29 28.17 3.83
C TYR A 221 6.50 27.10 2.76
N ASN A 222 7.15 25.99 3.10
CA ASN A 222 7.50 24.94 2.17
C ASN A 222 6.68 23.68 2.42
N ASN A 223 6.28 23.04 1.33
CA ASN A 223 5.60 21.76 1.41
C ASN A 223 6.61 20.62 1.62
N ILE A 224 6.83 20.25 2.87
CA ILE A 224 7.82 19.25 3.28
C ILE A 224 7.15 18.05 3.95
N PRO A 225 7.80 16.87 3.98
CA PRO A 225 7.25 15.73 4.69
C PRO A 225 7.13 16.00 6.19
N VAL A 226 6.01 15.59 6.78
CA VAL A 226 5.83 15.62 8.24
C VAL A 226 6.54 14.42 8.85
N LEU A 227 7.29 14.68 9.92
CA LEU A 227 7.90 13.64 10.72
C LEU A 227 6.90 13.12 11.76
N ILE A 228 6.58 11.84 11.70
CA ILE A 228 5.72 11.17 12.68
C ILE A 228 6.63 10.58 13.78
N PRO A 229 6.54 11.03 15.05
CA PRO A 229 7.42 10.55 16.12
C PRO A 229 7.13 9.11 16.54
N GLN A 230 8.16 8.31 16.85
CA GLN A 230 8.02 6.91 17.30
C GLN A 230 7.06 6.72 18.47
N ALA A 231 7.02 7.70 19.36
CA ALA A 231 6.17 7.72 20.55
C ALA A 231 4.69 7.45 20.23
N TRP A 232 4.28 7.81 19.02
CA TRP A 232 2.95 7.65 18.44
C TRP A 232 2.87 6.48 17.45
N ILE A 233 4.03 5.96 17.06
CA ILE A 233 4.22 4.74 16.26
C ILE A 233 4.55 3.58 17.21
N GLN A 234 3.59 3.16 18.02
CA GLN A 234 3.72 1.85 18.68
C GLN A 234 3.35 0.76 17.69
N TRP A 235 4.22 0.52 16.70
CA TRP A 235 3.95 -0.47 15.68
C TRP A 235 4.66 -1.78 15.97
N HIS A 236 3.86 -2.83 16.18
CA HIS A 236 3.88 -3.98 15.29
C HIS A 236 2.49 -4.64 15.27
N SER A 237 1.89 -4.74 14.08
CA SER A 237 0.74 -5.60 13.79
C SER A 237 1.06 -7.11 13.90
N LYS A 238 2.34 -7.45 14.10
CA LYS A 238 2.82 -8.81 14.32
C LYS A 238 2.91 -9.11 15.81
N SER A 239 2.39 -10.27 16.20
CA SER A 239 2.57 -10.76 17.57
C SER A 239 4.06 -10.88 17.91
N ARG A 240 4.41 -10.68 19.18
CA ARG A 240 5.77 -10.79 19.74
C ARG A 240 6.51 -12.07 19.32
N LYS A 241 5.77 -13.13 18.97
CA LYS A 241 6.27 -14.42 18.49
C LYS A 241 6.85 -14.35 17.07
N ASN A 242 6.28 -13.55 16.19
CA ASN A 242 6.69 -13.40 14.78
C ASN A 242 7.85 -12.40 14.58
N LEU A 243 8.21 -11.65 15.63
CA LEU A 243 9.32 -10.70 15.61
C LEU A 243 10.67 -11.36 15.99
N ARG A 244 10.65 -12.58 16.53
CA ARG A 244 11.84 -13.30 17.05
C ARG A 244 12.53 -14.23 16.05
N SER A 245 11.98 -14.41 14.83
CA SER A 245 12.38 -15.52 13.95
C SER A 245 13.53 -15.23 12.98
N ILE A 246 14.16 -14.04 13.02
CA ILE A 246 15.29 -13.72 12.14
C ILE A 246 16.40 -13.07 12.99
N SER A 247 17.25 -13.92 13.56
CA SER A 247 18.66 -13.65 13.89
C SER A 247 19.03 -12.22 14.33
N SER A 248 18.48 -11.70 15.43
CA SER A 248 19.05 -10.52 16.10
C SER A 248 19.45 -10.86 17.53
N SER A 249 20.73 -10.67 17.83
CA SER A 249 21.40 -10.96 19.10
C SER A 249 21.17 -9.91 20.19
N HIS A 250 20.16 -9.04 20.03
CA HIS A 250 19.83 -7.97 20.97
C HIS A 250 18.38 -8.12 21.43
N SER A 251 18.19 -8.84 22.53
CA SER A 251 16.90 -9.21 23.09
C SER A 251 16.09 -8.03 23.69
N HIS A 252 16.65 -6.82 23.70
CA HIS A 252 16.05 -5.63 24.30
C HIS A 252 15.87 -4.44 23.33
N ASP A 253 16.45 -4.48 22.12
CA ASP A 253 16.38 -3.39 21.14
C ASP A 253 15.55 -3.81 19.92
N ILE A 254 14.23 -3.86 20.09
CA ILE A 254 13.31 -3.95 18.95
C ILE A 254 13.24 -2.55 18.32
N TYR A 255 14.31 -2.21 17.58
CA TYR A 255 14.53 -1.05 16.71
C TYR A 255 13.81 0.25 17.11
N ARG A 256 14.48 1.10 17.91
CA ARG A 256 14.07 2.51 18.09
C ARG A 256 14.28 3.26 16.77
N VAL A 257 13.18 3.71 16.16
CA VAL A 257 13.14 4.59 14.98
C VAL A 257 12.56 5.90 15.45
N ASP A 258 13.33 6.98 15.51
CA ASP A 258 12.84 8.23 16.12
C ASP A 258 11.70 8.86 15.31
N PHE A 259 11.76 8.79 13.98
CA PHE A 259 10.70 9.30 13.10
C PHE A 259 10.43 8.44 11.87
N VAL A 260 9.18 8.49 11.39
CA VAL A 260 8.77 8.00 10.08
C VAL A 260 8.22 9.14 9.23
N ALA A 261 8.53 9.15 7.94
CA ALA A 261 7.94 10.05 6.96
C ALA A 261 7.46 9.29 5.71
N PHE A 262 6.33 9.71 5.16
CA PHE A 262 5.79 9.20 3.88
C PHE A 262 5.99 10.24 2.80
N TRP A 263 6.78 9.92 1.78
CA TRP A 263 7.09 10.85 0.70
C TRP A 263 7.40 10.10 -0.60
N ASN A 264 6.88 10.58 -1.72
CA ASN A 264 7.09 10.03 -3.07
C ASN A 264 6.92 8.51 -3.14
N ASN A 265 5.81 7.98 -2.60
CA ASN A 265 5.53 6.54 -2.54
C ASN A 265 6.56 5.73 -1.73
N LYS A 266 7.32 6.37 -0.83
CA LYS A 266 8.33 5.71 0.00
C LYS A 266 8.12 6.05 1.46
N ARG A 267 8.53 5.10 2.30
CA ARG A 267 8.63 5.28 3.75
C ARG A 267 10.09 5.53 4.09
N PHE A 268 10.34 6.65 4.75
CA PHE A 268 11.63 7.01 5.31
C PHE A 268 11.61 6.75 6.80
N VAL A 269 12.70 6.16 7.29
CA VAL A 269 12.94 5.85 8.70
C VAL A 269 14.14 6.70 9.10
N ILE A 270 14.00 7.49 10.15
CA ILE A 270 15.01 8.47 10.59
C ILE A 270 15.43 8.12 12.01
N PHE A 271 16.75 8.14 12.22
CA PHE A 271 17.40 8.00 13.51
C PHE A 271 18.07 9.34 13.83
N SER A 272 17.81 9.90 15.01
CA SER A 272 18.20 11.27 15.41
C SER A 272 19.04 11.32 16.68
#